data_AF-A0A0C2XAY2-F1
#
_entry.id   AF-A0A0C2XAY2-F1
#
_cell.length_a   1.000
_cell.length_b   1.000
_cell.length_c   1.000
_cell.angle_alpha   90.00
_cell.angle_beta   90.00
_cell.angle_gamma   90.00
#
_symmetry.space_group_name_H-M   'P 1'
#
loop_
_entity.id
_entity.type
_entity.pdbx_description
1 polymer ?
#
loop_
_entity_poly.entity_id
_entity_poly.type
_entity_poly.pdbx_seq_one_letter_code
_entity_poly.pdbx_strand_id
1 'polypeptide(L)'
;DYNRVRKAICSGFFRHAAKKDPQEGYKTLVGGTPVYIHPSSALFNRAPEWLVYHELVLTTREYCHNVTAIEPKWLVEVAPQFFKVTD
;
A
#
# COMPACT_ATOMS: atom_id res chain seq x y z
N ASP A 1 12.04 -0.40 -17.75
CA ASP A 1 12.05 -0.36 -16.28
C ASP A 1 10.75 0.27 -15.78
N TYR A 2 9.82 -0.55 -15.27
CA TYR A 2 8.52 -0.08 -14.79
C TYR A 2 8.56 0.43 -13.34
N ASN A 3 9.69 0.32 -12.64
CA ASN A 3 9.83 0.83 -11.27
C ASN A 3 9.76 2.35 -11.22
N ARG A 4 10.20 3.05 -12.26
CA ARG A 4 10.05 4.52 -12.36
C ARG A 4 8.57 4.94 -12.29
N VAL A 5 7.69 4.21 -12.97
CA VAL A 5 6.24 4.46 -12.95
C VAL A 5 5.65 4.12 -11.58
N ARG A 6 5.99 2.97 -11.00
CA ARG A 6 5.53 2.58 -9.65
C ARG A 6 5.96 3.57 -8.58
N LYS A 7 7.21 4.07 -8.66
CA LYS A 7 7.73 5.09 -7.75
C LYS A 7 7.03 6.44 -7.93
N ALA A 8 6.70 6.83 -9.17
CA ALA A 8 5.88 8.01 -9.41
C ALA A 8 4.48 7.87 -8.79
N ILE A 9 3.81 6.72 -8.96
CA ILE A 9 2.53 6.44 -8.30
C ILE A 9 2.68 6.51 -6.78
N CYS A 10 3.71 5.88 -6.23
CA CYS A 10 4.03 5.93 -4.80
C CYS A 10 4.17 7.38 -4.30
N SER A 11 4.83 8.27 -5.07
CA SER A 11 4.98 9.67 -4.69
C SER A 11 3.66 10.45 -4.63
N GLY A 12 2.67 10.12 -5.46
CA GLY A 12 1.34 10.73 -5.39
C GLY A 12 0.47 10.13 -4.29
N PHE A 13 0.59 8.83 -4.04
CA PHE A 13 -0.27 8.05 -3.14
C PHE A 13 0.42 7.61 -1.85
N PHE A 14 1.48 8.30 -1.42
CA PHE A 14 2.31 7.88 -0.29
C PHE A 14 1.53 7.71 1.02
N ARG A 15 0.44 8.47 1.23
CA ARG A 15 -0.45 8.31 2.40
C ARG A 15 -1.36 7.09 2.29
N HIS A 16 -1.63 6.61 1.09
CA HIS A 16 -2.44 5.43 0.82
C HIS A 16 -1.57 4.18 0.75
N ALA A 17 -0.66 4.05 1.71
CA ALA A 17 0.25 2.92 1.80
C ALA A 17 -0.27 1.91 2.83
N ALA A 18 -0.07 0.62 2.55
CA ALA A 18 -0.40 -0.46 3.46
C ALA A 18 0.72 -1.51 3.47
N LYS A 19 0.91 -2.13 4.63
CA LYS A 19 1.86 -3.21 4.87
C LYS A 19 1.10 -4.48 5.20
N LYS A 20 1.60 -5.61 4.73
CA LYS A 20 1.08 -6.92 5.10
C LYS A 20 1.14 -7.12 6.61
N ASP A 21 0.03 -7.57 7.17
CA ASP A 21 -0.11 -7.90 8.59
C ASP A 21 -0.17 -9.43 8.76
N PRO A 22 0.54 -10.01 9.74
CA PRO A 22 0.56 -11.46 9.94
C PRO A 22 -0.80 -12.09 10.29
N GLN A 23 -1.73 -11.30 10.82
CA GLN A 23 -3.02 -11.77 11.34
C GLN A 23 -4.19 -11.29 10.46
N GLU A 24 -4.18 -10.03 10.03
CA GLU A 24 -5.36 -9.35 9.46
C GLU A 24 -5.24 -9.03 7.97
N GLY A 25 -4.28 -9.60 7.25
CA GLY A 25 -4.08 -9.36 5.82
C GLY A 25 -3.16 -8.17 5.58
N TYR A 26 -3.69 -6.95 5.62
CA TYR A 26 -2.90 -5.72 5.52
C TYR A 26 -3.35 -4.68 6.56
N LYS A 27 -2.45 -3.77 6.92
CA LYS A 27 -2.76 -2.57 7.71
C LYS A 27 -2.29 -1.33 6.99
N THR A 28 -3.12 -0.30 6.99
CA THR A 28 -2.75 1.02 6.46
C THR A 28 -1.64 1.63 7.33
N LEU A 29 -0.66 2.27 6.71
CA LEU A 29 0.38 2.99 7.44
C LEU A 29 -0.18 4.24 8.12
N VAL A 30 -1.24 4.80 7.56
CA VAL A 30 -1.98 5.92 8.14
C VAL A 30 -3.22 5.36 8.83
N GLY A 31 -3.31 5.53 10.15
CA GLY A 31 -4.47 5.10 10.95
C GLY A 31 -4.46 3.64 11.40
N GLY A 32 -3.65 2.76 10.81
CA GLY A 32 -3.52 1.36 11.25
C GLY A 32 -4.75 0.50 10.97
N THR A 33 -5.62 0.93 10.05
CA THR A 33 -6.88 0.25 9.74
C THR A 33 -6.60 -1.08 9.01
N PRO A 34 -7.25 -2.19 9.42
CA PRO A 34 -7.14 -3.46 8.74
C PRO A 34 -7.85 -3.40 7.39
N VAL A 35 -7.13 -3.76 6.32
CA VAL A 35 -7.60 -3.69 4.93
C VAL A 35 -7.18 -4.94 4.16
N TYR A 36 -7.87 -5.22 3.05
CA TYR A 36 -7.63 -6.40 2.21
C TYR A 36 -7.46 -6.00 0.75
N ILE A 37 -6.71 -6.76 -0.05
CA ILE A 37 -6.68 -6.52 -1.49
C ILE A 37 -8.04 -6.91 -2.08
N HIS A 38 -8.64 -6.02 -2.87
CA HIS A 38 -9.91 -6.32 -3.53
C HIS A 38 -9.78 -7.52 -4.49
N PRO A 39 -10.75 -8.46 -4.55
CA PRO A 39 -10.67 -9.66 -5.39
C PRO A 39 -10.48 -9.41 -6.89
N SER A 40 -10.93 -8.26 -7.40
CA SER A 40 -10.74 -7.88 -8.81
C SER A 40 -9.30 -7.47 -9.15
N SER A 41 -8.44 -7.26 -8.14
CA SER A 41 -7.07 -6.81 -8.36
C SER A 41 -6.20 -7.91 -8.95
N ALA A 42 -5.36 -7.54 -9.91
CA ALA A 42 -4.30 -8.40 -10.44
C ALA A 42 -3.30 -8.88 -9.35
N LEU A 43 -3.24 -8.20 -8.20
CA LEU A 43 -2.35 -8.56 -7.09
C LEU A 43 -3.00 -9.43 -6.00
N PHE A 44 -4.29 -9.78 -6.13
CA PHE A 44 -5.02 -10.54 -5.12
C PHE A 44 -4.29 -11.84 -4.72
N ASN A 45 -3.81 -12.59 -5.70
CA ASN A 45 -3.09 -13.86 -5.47
C ASN A 45 -1.58 -13.70 -5.30
N ARG A 46 -1.01 -12.50 -5.47
CA ARG A 46 0.44 -12.27 -5.32
C ARG A 46 0.82 -11.81 -3.92
N ALA A 47 -0.11 -11.18 -3.20
CA ALA A 47 0.04 -10.77 -1.80
C ALA A 47 1.40 -10.11 -1.46
N PRO A 48 1.76 -8.99 -2.12
CA PRO A 48 3.02 -8.30 -1.91
C PRO A 48 3.16 -7.80 -0.46
N GLU A 49 4.39 -7.67 0.03
CA GLU A 49 4.64 -7.22 1.42
C GLU A 49 4.20 -5.76 1.66
N TRP A 50 4.42 -4.89 0.68
CA TRP A 50 4.07 -3.48 0.72
C TRP A 50 3.31 -3.08 -0.53
N LEU A 51 2.26 -2.29 -0.36
CA LEU A 51 1.47 -1.77 -1.46
C LEU A 51 1.04 -0.32 -1.23
N VAL A 52 0.72 0.37 -2.32
CA VAL A 52 -0.13 1.55 -2.31
C VAL A 52 -1.45 1.25 -3.00
N TYR A 53 -2.51 1.95 -2.60
CA TYR A 53 -3.86 1.82 -3.15
C TYR A 53 -4.39 3.18 -3.63
N HIS A 54 -5.32 3.15 -4.57
CA HIS A 54 -6.00 4.37 -5.03
C HIS A 54 -7.07 4.81 -4.03
N GLU A 55 -7.93 3.86 -3.67
CA GLU A 55 -9.11 4.08 -2.82
C GLU A 55 -9.39 2.85 -1.94
N LEU A 56 -10.18 3.08 -0.89
CA LEU A 56 -10.74 2.02 -0.05
C LEU A 56 -12.23 1.87 -0.39
N VAL A 57 -12.64 0.63 -0.64
CA VAL A 57 -14.04 0.27 -0.89
C VAL A 57 -14.55 -0.48 0.33
N LEU A 58 -15.45 0.14 1.09
CA LEU A 58 -16.09 -0.47 2.24
C LEU A 58 -17.28 -1.32 1.80
N THR A 59 -17.24 -2.61 2.14
CA THR A 59 -18.39 -3.52 2.01
C THR A 59 -18.57 -4.28 3.32
N THR A 60 -18.37 -5.60 3.35
CA THR A 60 -18.26 -6.40 4.58
C THR A 60 -16.91 -6.19 5.27
N ARG A 61 -15.86 -5.88 4.48
CA ARG A 61 -14.52 -5.50 4.93
C ARG A 61 -14.05 -4.31 4.11
N GLU A 62 -13.04 -3.60 4.59
CA GLU A 62 -12.39 -2.56 3.79
C GLU A 62 -11.43 -3.18 2.78
N TYR A 63 -11.63 -2.88 1.51
CA TYR A 63 -10.81 -3.39 0.43
C TYR A 63 -10.02 -2.29 -0.28
N CYS A 64 -8.72 -2.49 -0.43
CA CYS A 64 -7.86 -1.69 -1.29
C CYS A 64 -8.17 -1.97 -2.77
N HIS A 65 -8.62 -0.95 -3.48
CA HIS A 65 -8.88 -1.00 -4.92
C HIS A 65 -7.77 -0.28 -5.70
N ASN A 66 -7.48 -0.79 -6.91
CA ASN A 66 -6.36 -0.34 -7.76
C ASN A 66 -5.01 -0.29 -7.01
N VAL A 67 -4.48 -1.48 -6.67
CA VAL A 67 -3.24 -1.61 -5.90
C VAL A 67 -2.00 -1.76 -6.75
N THR A 68 -0.87 -1.25 -6.27
CA THR A 68 0.46 -1.49 -6.83
C THR A 68 1.43 -1.84 -5.71
N ALA A 69 2.23 -2.88 -5.92
CA ALA A 69 3.31 -3.23 -5.01
C ALA A 69 4.36 -2.11 -4.99
N ILE A 70 4.99 -1.86 -3.84
CA ILE A 70 6.05 -0.85 -3.70
C ILE A 70 7.22 -1.37 -2.88
N GLU A 71 8.34 -0.67 -2.93
CA GLU A 71 9.45 -0.87 -2.00
C GLU A 71 9.37 0.20 -0.88
N PRO A 72 9.54 -0.18 0.40
CA PRO A 72 9.35 0.75 1.53
C PRO A 72 10.30 1.94 1.49
N LYS A 73 11.52 1.77 0.96
CA LYS A 73 12.48 2.87 0.78
C LYS A 73 11.91 4.01 -0.08
N TRP A 74 11.02 3.71 -1.03
CA TRP A 74 10.44 4.75 -1.87
C TRP A 74 9.56 5.71 -1.07
N LEU A 75 8.86 5.23 -0.04
CA LEU A 75 8.02 6.08 0.82
C LEU A 75 8.88 7.11 1.56
N VAL A 76 10.03 6.68 2.08
CA VAL A 76 10.99 7.56 2.75
C VAL A 76 11.63 8.54 1.77
N GLU A 77 11.96 8.10 0.56
CA GLU A 77 12.53 8.94 -0.49
C GLU A 77 11.56 10.02 -0.99
N VAL A 78 10.28 9.68 -1.19
CA VAL A 78 9.28 10.60 -1.79
C VAL A 78 8.60 11.49 -0.74
N ALA A 79 8.51 11.04 0.51
CA ALA A 79 7.87 11.79 1.60
C ALA A 79 8.70 11.70 2.90
N PRO A 80 9.94 12.23 2.91
CA PRO A 80 10.86 12.12 4.05
C PRO A 80 10.38 12.85 5.32
N GLN A 81 9.48 13.82 5.17
CA GLN A 81 8.87 14.52 6.32
C GLN A 81 7.75 13.70 6.97
N PHE A 82 7.17 12.74 6.22
CA PHE A 82 6.05 11.92 6.68
C PHE A 82 6.51 10.56 7.18
N PHE A 83 7.44 9.93 6.47
CA PHE A 83 7.96 8.61 6.81
C PHE A 83 9.38 8.69 7.35
N LYS A 84 9.64 7.91 8.40
CA LYS A 84 10.97 7.68 8.97
C LYS A 84 11.21 6.18 9.08
N VAL A 85 12.46 5.77 8.84
CA VAL A 85 12.88 4.41 9.17
C VAL A 85 12.97 4.32 10.68
N THR A 86 12.26 3.37 11.27
CA THR A 86 12.39 3.00 12.69
C THR A 86 13.35 1.83 12.79
N ASP A 87 14.35 1.92 13.67
CA ASP A 87 15.20 0.79 14.08
C ASP A 87 14.39 -0.30 14.78
#